data_AF-A0A1U8N4A6-F1
#
_entry.id   AF-A0A1U8N4A6-F1
#
_cell.length_a   1.000
_cell.length_b   1.000
_cell.length_c   1.000
_cell.angle_alpha   90.00
_cell.angle_beta   90.00
_cell.angle_gamma   90.00
#
_symmetry.space_group_name_H-M   'P 1'
#
loop_
_entity.id
_entity.type
_entity.pdbx_description
1 polymer ?
#
loop_
_entity_poly.entity_id
_entity_poly.type
_entity_poly.pdbx_seq_one_letter_code
_entity_poly.pdbx_strand_id
1 'polypeptide(L)'
;MAISQIISLFLLHLLLPLASISLSQSSHQLMCEVGTGNGGSIGGISWLPASLSKLLIKGGTVVNAHRQERGDVYVEDGIIVAVKPNIKVGDEVMVLDATGMPGGIDPHTHLDAEFMGTVAVDDFFSGQAVALAGGTTMHIDFVHPVNGSLMSGFEAYEKKASKSCMDYGFHMVIRHWDESVSKEMEIMVKENGINSFKFFMVYKGTFMVDDKVLLRGMKRCKSLGALAMVHAENGDAVFEGQKRMIELGITIPEGHALSRPPMLEAEATMRAIRLASFMNTPLYVVHVMCIDAMEEIAKARKTGFYFTFSILSNESRMQINIRHKPDFFFRFYREKRL
;
A
#
# COMPACT_ATOMS: atom_id res chain seq x y z
N MET A 1 -23.75 -38.79 -42.29
CA MET A 1 -22.86 -38.55 -43.44
C MET A 1 -21.67 -37.74 -42.96
N ALA A 2 -20.77 -38.44 -42.28
CA ALA A 2 -19.39 -38.01 -42.08
C ALA A 2 -18.58 -38.45 -43.32
N ILE A 3 -17.39 -37.89 -43.52
CA ILE A 3 -16.49 -38.07 -44.68
C ILE A 3 -16.78 -37.06 -45.81
N SER A 4 -16.49 -35.77 -45.57
CA SER A 4 -16.23 -34.79 -46.65
C SER A 4 -15.44 -33.57 -46.16
N GLN A 5 -15.39 -33.27 -44.86
CA GLN A 5 -14.72 -32.06 -44.36
C GLN A 5 -13.29 -32.24 -43.82
N ILE A 6 -12.70 -33.44 -43.90
CA ILE A 6 -11.35 -33.70 -43.34
C ILE A 6 -10.23 -33.61 -44.40
N ILE A 7 -10.53 -33.45 -45.69
CA ILE A 7 -9.51 -33.47 -46.76
C ILE A 7 -9.05 -32.06 -47.20
N SER A 8 -9.73 -30.99 -46.77
CA SER A 8 -9.36 -29.62 -47.19
C SER A 8 -8.32 -28.93 -46.30
N LEU A 9 -7.88 -29.56 -45.19
CA LEU A 9 -6.95 -28.95 -44.22
C LEU A 9 -5.49 -29.42 -44.34
N PHE A 10 -5.16 -30.30 -45.28
CA PHE A 10 -3.83 -30.93 -45.35
C PHE A 10 -2.97 -30.56 -46.57
N LEU A 11 -3.43 -29.62 -47.43
CA LEU A 11 -2.75 -29.30 -48.70
C LEU A 11 -2.28 -27.86 -48.87
N LEU A 12 -2.35 -27.03 -47.81
CA LEU A 12 -1.89 -25.64 -47.85
C LEU A 12 -0.63 -25.41 -46.99
N HIS A 13 0.30 -26.37 -47.02
CA HIS A 13 1.59 -26.32 -46.31
C HIS A 13 2.80 -26.69 -47.16
N LEU A 14 2.72 -26.57 -48.49
CA LEU A 14 3.88 -26.79 -49.36
C LEU A 14 3.84 -25.79 -50.52
N LEU A 15 4.58 -24.68 -50.39
CA LEU A 15 5.23 -23.89 -51.46
C LEU A 15 5.95 -22.67 -50.83
N LEU A 16 7.25 -22.87 -50.53
CA LEU A 16 8.31 -21.89 -50.22
C LEU A 16 8.66 -21.05 -51.49
N PRO A 17 9.69 -20.16 -51.49
CA PRO A 17 9.99 -18.94 -50.72
C PRO A 17 10.39 -17.73 -51.63
N LEU A 18 10.89 -16.65 -51.03
CA LEU A 18 11.75 -15.55 -51.56
C LEU A 18 11.13 -14.28 -52.21
N ALA A 19 11.54 -13.16 -51.58
CA ALA A 19 11.89 -11.85 -52.12
C ALA A 19 10.77 -10.86 -52.56
N SER A 20 10.62 -9.76 -51.79
CA SER A 20 11.11 -8.42 -52.18
C SER A 20 10.35 -7.25 -51.55
N ILE A 21 11.14 -6.29 -51.02
CA ILE A 21 10.94 -4.83 -51.01
C ILE A 21 10.09 -4.19 -49.89
N SER A 22 10.71 -3.13 -49.34
CA SER A 22 10.32 -2.23 -48.26
C SER A 22 8.98 -1.53 -48.46
N LEU A 23 8.23 -1.37 -47.37
CA LEU A 23 7.38 -0.20 -47.11
C LEU A 23 7.25 -0.02 -45.59
N SER A 24 7.45 1.22 -45.17
CA SER A 24 7.56 1.73 -43.81
C SER A 24 6.42 1.33 -42.86
N GLN A 25 6.76 1.00 -41.62
CA GLN A 25 5.87 1.25 -40.48
C GLN A 25 6.70 1.50 -39.22
N SER A 26 6.85 2.78 -38.90
CA SER A 26 7.44 3.30 -37.67
C SER A 26 6.36 3.38 -36.60
N SER A 27 6.28 2.37 -35.73
CA SER A 27 5.68 2.45 -34.39
C SER A 27 5.64 1.04 -33.82
N HIS A 28 6.33 0.83 -32.69
CA HIS A 28 6.40 -0.38 -31.84
C HIS A 28 7.81 -0.96 -31.73
N GLN A 29 8.71 -0.21 -31.08
CA GLN A 29 9.80 -0.78 -30.28
C GLN A 29 10.43 0.34 -29.45
N LEU A 30 9.96 0.48 -28.22
CA LEU A 30 10.78 1.05 -27.15
C LEU A 30 10.65 0.07 -25.97
N MET A 31 11.49 -0.96 -26.03
CA MET A 31 11.72 -1.91 -24.94
C MET A 31 12.53 -1.19 -23.88
N CYS A 32 12.01 -1.12 -22.64
CA CYS A 32 12.77 -0.66 -21.49
C CYS A 32 13.72 -1.78 -21.04
N GLU A 33 15.01 -1.62 -21.30
CA GLU A 33 16.07 -2.24 -20.50
C GLU A 33 16.45 -1.27 -19.38
N VAL A 34 16.33 -1.72 -18.13
CA VAL A 34 16.95 -1.05 -16.97
C VAL A 34 17.91 -2.05 -16.35
N GLY A 35 19.20 -1.80 -16.57
CA GLY A 35 20.29 -2.56 -15.97
C GLY A 35 20.55 -2.11 -14.53
N THR A 36 20.73 -3.08 -13.64
CA THR A 36 21.19 -2.91 -12.26
C THR A 36 22.70 -2.63 -12.21
N GLY A 37 23.15 -1.68 -11.39
CA GLY A 37 24.58 -1.53 -11.08
C GLY A 37 24.96 -0.30 -10.24
N ASN A 38 25.38 -0.57 -9.00
CA ASN A 38 26.17 0.24 -8.05
C ASN A 38 26.58 1.67 -8.42
N GLY A 39 26.25 2.60 -7.51
CA GLY A 39 27.12 3.70 -7.10
C GLY A 39 27.42 4.78 -8.14
N GLY A 40 26.55 5.79 -8.22
CA GLY A 40 26.85 7.06 -8.88
C GLY A 40 25.64 7.69 -9.54
N SER A 41 25.33 8.94 -9.15
CA SER A 41 24.39 9.87 -9.78
C SER A 41 23.00 9.33 -10.09
N ILE A 42 21.99 9.80 -9.33
CA ILE A 42 20.57 9.61 -9.63
C ILE A 42 20.33 10.12 -11.07
N GLY A 43 20.14 9.18 -12.01
CA GLY A 43 19.94 9.47 -13.41
C GLY A 43 18.61 10.18 -13.60
N GLY A 44 18.68 11.41 -14.10
CA GLY A 44 17.53 12.27 -14.32
C GLY A 44 16.47 11.66 -15.23
N ILE A 45 15.23 12.01 -14.94
CA ILE A 45 14.02 11.70 -15.70
C ILE A 45 14.17 12.35 -17.10
N SER A 46 14.54 11.58 -18.12
CA SER A 46 14.92 12.07 -19.45
C SER A 46 13.76 12.46 -20.37
N TRP A 47 12.52 12.48 -19.87
CA TRP A 47 11.31 12.82 -20.66
C TRP A 47 10.65 14.14 -20.25
N LEU A 48 11.13 14.79 -19.19
CA LEU A 48 10.68 16.14 -18.85
C LEU A 48 11.47 17.13 -19.74
N PRO A 49 10.82 18.07 -20.45
CA PRO A 49 11.56 19.16 -21.08
C PRO A 49 12.45 19.83 -20.02
N ALA A 50 13.65 20.25 -20.40
CA ALA A 50 14.67 20.85 -19.52
C ALA A 50 14.15 22.04 -18.67
N SER A 51 12.95 22.55 -18.95
CA SER A 51 12.24 23.60 -18.23
C SER A 51 11.49 23.15 -16.95
N LEU A 52 11.47 21.85 -16.61
CA LEU A 52 10.81 21.34 -15.37
C LEU A 52 11.78 21.09 -14.22
N SER A 53 13.09 21.27 -14.40
CA SER A 53 14.05 21.22 -13.30
C SER A 53 13.88 22.37 -12.31
N LYS A 54 13.30 23.51 -12.75
CA LYS A 54 13.07 24.69 -11.92
C LYS A 54 11.61 25.11 -11.94
N LEU A 55 11.00 25.13 -10.75
CA LEU A 55 9.59 25.48 -10.55
C LEU A 55 9.45 26.51 -9.44
N LEU A 56 8.68 27.56 -9.69
CA LEU A 56 8.22 28.50 -8.68
C LEU A 56 6.71 28.37 -8.52
N ILE A 57 6.26 27.96 -7.34
CA ILE A 57 4.86 28.06 -6.92
C ILE A 57 4.69 29.40 -6.21
N LYS A 58 3.91 30.31 -6.77
CA LYS A 58 3.88 31.73 -6.41
C LYS A 58 2.55 32.15 -5.80
N GLY A 59 2.59 33.06 -4.83
CA GLY A 59 1.43 33.82 -4.34
C GLY A 59 0.48 33.05 -3.41
N GLY A 60 0.71 31.76 -3.20
CA GLY A 60 -0.13 30.88 -2.42
C GLY A 60 0.00 30.99 -0.90
N THR A 61 -0.86 30.23 -0.23
CA THR A 61 -0.64 29.86 1.18
C THR A 61 0.11 28.53 1.23
N VAL A 62 1.22 28.50 1.95
CA VAL A 62 1.96 27.27 2.25
C VAL A 62 1.39 26.73 3.56
N VAL A 63 0.86 25.51 3.54
CA VAL A 63 0.27 24.87 4.72
C VAL A 63 1.12 23.67 5.15
N ASN A 64 1.74 23.79 6.32
CA ASN A 64 2.43 22.70 7.00
C ASN A 64 1.61 22.21 8.20
N ALA A 65 1.96 21.04 8.75
CA ALA A 65 1.26 20.47 9.90
C ALA A 65 1.23 21.37 11.15
N HIS A 66 2.16 22.32 11.28
CA HIS A 66 2.30 23.18 12.46
C HIS A 66 1.85 24.64 12.25
N ARG A 67 1.82 25.13 11.00
CA ARG A 67 1.44 26.52 10.68
C ARG A 67 1.07 26.68 9.20
N GLN A 68 0.43 27.80 8.90
CA GLN A 68 0.21 28.28 7.53
C GLN A 68 0.80 29.67 7.36
N GLU A 69 1.38 29.96 6.20
CA GLU A 69 1.95 31.28 5.88
C GLU A 69 1.81 31.60 4.39
N ARG A 70 1.72 32.89 4.04
CA ARG A 70 1.80 33.31 2.63
C ARG A 70 3.26 33.31 2.19
N GLY A 71 3.54 32.68 1.05
CA GLY A 71 4.89 32.61 0.52
C GLY A 71 4.95 31.91 -0.82
N ASP A 72 6.07 32.09 -1.50
CA ASP A 72 6.40 31.35 -2.70
C ASP A 72 7.26 30.13 -2.32
N VAL A 73 7.13 29.05 -3.09
CA VAL A 73 7.93 27.82 -2.94
C VAL A 73 8.74 27.65 -4.21
N TYR A 74 10.07 27.68 -4.08
CA TYR A 74 10.99 27.47 -5.19
C TYR A 74 11.60 26.08 -5.10
N VAL A 75 11.51 25.34 -6.21
CA VAL A 75 11.96 23.96 -6.36
C VAL A 75 13.01 23.91 -7.46
N GLU A 76 14.14 23.28 -7.17
CA GLU A 76 15.20 22.97 -8.13
C GLU A 76 15.53 21.48 -8.05
N ASP A 77 15.58 20.81 -9.20
CA ASP A 77 15.95 19.39 -9.35
C ASP A 77 15.17 18.47 -8.38
N GLY A 78 13.87 18.75 -8.21
CA GLY A 78 12.97 17.98 -7.33
C GLY A 78 13.06 18.34 -5.85
N ILE A 79 13.90 19.30 -5.45
CA ILE A 79 14.11 19.71 -4.06
C ILE A 79 13.58 21.12 -3.81
N ILE A 80 12.87 21.32 -2.70
CA ILE A 80 12.48 22.65 -2.25
C ILE A 80 13.73 23.38 -1.74
N VAL A 81 14.18 24.41 -2.46
CA VAL A 81 15.37 25.19 -2.12
C VAL A 81 15.06 26.48 -1.35
N ALA A 82 13.85 27.00 -1.47
CA ALA A 82 13.42 28.18 -0.71
C ALA A 82 11.90 28.24 -0.51
N VAL A 83 11.49 28.70 0.69
CA VAL A 83 10.11 29.08 1.01
C VAL A 83 10.13 30.47 1.62
N LYS A 84 9.69 31.48 0.87
CA LYS A 84 9.67 32.89 1.30
C LYS A 84 8.80 33.75 0.37
N PRO A 85 8.32 34.92 0.80
CA PRO A 85 7.55 35.79 -0.07
C PRO A 85 8.40 36.44 -1.16
N ASN A 86 7.78 36.71 -2.32
CA ASN A 86 8.32 37.53 -3.40
C ASN A 86 9.64 37.03 -4.02
N ILE A 87 9.76 35.71 -4.24
CA ILE A 87 10.93 35.14 -4.91
C ILE A 87 10.99 35.66 -6.35
N LYS A 88 12.17 36.13 -6.76
CA LYS A 88 12.47 36.57 -8.12
C LYS A 88 13.19 35.43 -8.84
N VAL A 89 12.74 35.10 -10.04
CA VAL A 89 13.28 34.03 -10.89
C VAL A 89 13.48 34.57 -12.30
N GLY A 90 14.38 33.95 -13.07
CA GLY A 90 14.58 34.24 -14.49
C GLY A 90 13.49 33.60 -15.37
N ASP A 91 13.54 33.91 -16.67
CA ASP A 91 12.54 33.45 -17.66
C ASP A 91 12.58 31.93 -17.89
N GLU A 92 13.64 31.25 -17.47
CA GLU A 92 13.82 29.80 -17.59
C GLU A 92 13.03 28.99 -16.56
N VAL A 93 12.44 29.64 -15.55
CA VAL A 93 11.73 28.99 -14.45
C VAL A 93 10.23 28.90 -14.76
N MET A 94 9.66 27.70 -14.65
CA MET A 94 8.22 27.53 -14.73
C MET A 94 7.55 28.17 -13.51
N VAL A 95 6.57 29.06 -13.73
CA VAL A 95 5.82 29.72 -12.65
C VAL A 95 4.38 29.20 -12.63
N LEU A 96 3.96 28.71 -11.46
CA LEU A 96 2.60 28.31 -11.16
C LEU A 96 1.99 29.24 -10.11
N ASP A 97 0.79 29.75 -10.36
CA ASP A 97 0.01 30.47 -9.36
C ASP A 97 -0.89 29.46 -8.62
N ALA A 98 -0.51 29.10 -7.40
CA ALA A 98 -1.20 28.06 -6.63
C ALA A 98 -0.93 28.17 -5.12
N THR A 99 -1.85 27.61 -4.34
CA THR A 99 -1.68 27.30 -2.92
C THR A 99 -0.99 25.95 -2.78
N GLY A 100 -0.06 25.81 -1.82
CA GLY A 100 0.80 24.63 -1.69
C GLY A 100 0.60 23.88 -0.38
N MET A 101 0.48 22.56 -0.47
CA MET A 101 0.56 21.64 0.67
C MET A 101 1.56 20.53 0.32
N PRO A 102 2.24 19.92 1.31
CA PRO A 102 2.93 18.65 1.09
C PRO A 102 1.96 17.64 0.45
N GLY A 103 2.44 16.91 -0.55
CA GLY A 103 1.66 15.83 -1.12
C GLY A 103 1.33 14.76 -0.06
N GLY A 104 0.18 14.11 -0.23
CA GLY A 104 -0.25 13.07 0.70
C GLY A 104 0.72 11.89 0.72
N ILE A 105 0.83 11.23 1.87
CA ILE A 105 1.52 9.94 2.01
C ILE A 105 0.46 8.92 2.42
N ASP A 106 0.23 7.89 1.61
CA ASP A 106 -0.65 6.77 1.95
C ASP A 106 0.19 5.61 2.50
N PRO A 107 0.21 5.38 3.83
CA PRO A 107 1.03 4.34 4.44
C PRO A 107 0.38 2.95 4.35
N HIS A 108 -0.71 2.76 3.60
CA HIS A 108 -1.40 1.48 3.57
C HIS A 108 -2.04 1.15 2.22
N THR A 109 -1.21 0.69 1.29
CA THR A 109 -1.66 0.17 -0.01
C THR A 109 -1.38 -1.32 -0.18
N HIS A 110 -2.05 -1.94 -1.16
CA HIS A 110 -1.84 -3.32 -1.58
C HIS A 110 -1.94 -3.41 -3.11
N LEU A 111 -0.95 -2.86 -3.82
CA LEU A 111 -0.92 -2.81 -5.29
C LEU A 111 -0.35 -4.10 -5.89
N ASP A 112 -0.98 -4.64 -6.94
CA ASP A 112 -0.62 -5.91 -7.57
C ASP A 112 -0.47 -7.06 -6.53
N ALA A 113 -1.25 -6.99 -5.45
CA ALA A 113 -1.16 -7.90 -4.32
C ALA A 113 -1.96 -9.18 -4.59
N GLU A 114 -1.32 -10.33 -4.39
CA GLU A 114 -1.95 -11.64 -4.47
C GLU A 114 -2.67 -11.94 -3.14
N PHE A 115 -4.00 -12.01 -3.17
CA PHE A 115 -4.81 -12.23 -1.97
C PHE A 115 -6.06 -13.05 -2.28
N MET A 116 -6.35 -14.04 -1.43
CA MET A 116 -7.54 -14.91 -1.52
C MET A 116 -7.78 -15.55 -2.91
N GLY A 117 -6.71 -15.94 -3.60
CA GLY A 117 -6.79 -16.65 -4.88
C GLY A 117 -6.94 -15.76 -6.11
N THR A 118 -6.81 -14.44 -5.95
CA THR A 118 -6.80 -13.47 -7.05
C THR A 118 -5.72 -12.41 -6.83
N VAL A 119 -5.65 -11.43 -7.72
CA VAL A 119 -4.69 -10.31 -7.67
C VAL A 119 -5.47 -9.00 -7.69
N ALA A 120 -5.02 -8.01 -6.92
CA ALA A 120 -5.55 -6.66 -6.98
C ALA A 120 -5.50 -6.11 -8.42
N VAL A 121 -6.56 -5.41 -8.83
CA VAL A 121 -6.67 -4.90 -10.21
C VAL A 121 -5.76 -3.70 -10.48
N ASP A 122 -5.49 -2.90 -9.46
CA ASP A 122 -4.54 -1.79 -9.54
C ASP A 122 -3.13 -2.32 -9.31
N ASP A 123 -2.27 -2.13 -10.30
CA ASP A 123 -0.83 -2.34 -10.20
C ASP A 123 -0.10 -1.06 -9.75
N PHE A 124 1.23 -1.13 -9.63
CA PHE A 124 2.02 0.02 -9.19
C PHE A 124 1.87 1.25 -10.10
N PHE A 125 1.68 1.09 -11.41
CA PHE A 125 1.47 2.26 -12.29
C PHE A 125 0.06 2.84 -12.10
N SER A 126 -0.95 2.00 -12.26
CA SER A 126 -2.36 2.42 -12.23
C SER A 126 -2.78 2.96 -10.86
N GLY A 127 -2.42 2.28 -9.78
CA GLY A 127 -2.69 2.73 -8.42
C GLY A 127 -2.02 4.06 -8.09
N GLN A 128 -0.73 4.22 -8.45
CA GLN A 128 -0.01 5.47 -8.21
C GLN A 128 -0.49 6.63 -9.09
N ALA A 129 -0.91 6.36 -10.34
CA ALA A 129 -1.51 7.39 -11.20
C ALA A 129 -2.79 7.97 -10.58
N VAL A 130 -3.63 7.12 -10.00
CA VAL A 130 -4.83 7.55 -9.27
C VAL A 130 -4.47 8.28 -7.97
N ALA A 131 -3.46 7.82 -7.24
CA ALA A 131 -2.95 8.49 -6.04
C ALA A 131 -2.49 9.93 -6.35
N LEU A 132 -1.68 10.11 -7.40
CA LEU A 132 -1.21 11.41 -7.88
C LEU A 132 -2.36 12.31 -8.30
N ALA A 133 -3.35 11.78 -9.04
CA ALA A 133 -4.56 12.52 -9.40
C ALA A 133 -5.38 12.97 -8.17
N GLY A 134 -5.29 12.22 -7.07
CA GLY A 134 -5.89 12.54 -5.77
C GLY A 134 -5.03 13.42 -4.86
N GLY A 135 -3.82 13.81 -5.28
CA GLY A 135 -2.89 14.64 -4.50
C GLY A 135 -2.02 13.87 -3.49
N THR A 136 -1.98 12.54 -3.58
CA THR A 136 -1.02 11.69 -2.84
C THR A 136 0.23 11.51 -3.69
N THR A 137 1.41 11.74 -3.10
CA THR A 137 2.70 11.75 -3.81
C THR A 137 3.68 10.69 -3.30
N MET A 138 3.28 9.90 -2.30
CA MET A 138 4.04 8.73 -1.85
C MET A 138 3.09 7.68 -1.29
N HIS A 139 3.43 6.41 -1.44
CA HIS A 139 2.74 5.33 -0.73
C HIS A 139 3.70 4.34 -0.07
N ILE A 140 3.19 3.54 0.87
CA ILE A 140 3.93 2.43 1.47
C ILE A 140 3.10 1.15 1.32
N ASP A 141 3.66 0.16 0.62
CA ASP A 141 2.96 -1.08 0.29
C ASP A 141 3.39 -2.25 1.20
N PHE A 142 2.59 -3.32 1.29
CA PHE A 142 2.87 -4.47 2.16
C PHE A 142 3.45 -5.64 1.38
N VAL A 143 4.74 -5.89 1.58
CA VAL A 143 5.44 -7.02 0.99
C VAL A 143 5.07 -8.31 1.71
N HIS A 144 4.58 -9.28 0.94
CA HIS A 144 4.32 -10.63 1.42
C HIS A 144 5.52 -11.55 1.14
N PRO A 145 6.00 -12.34 2.14
CA PRO A 145 7.14 -13.23 1.92
C PRO A 145 6.77 -14.39 1.01
N VAL A 146 7.70 -14.80 0.14
CA VAL A 146 7.54 -15.93 -0.79
C VAL A 146 8.13 -17.17 -0.16
N ASN A 147 7.33 -18.23 -0.02
CA ASN A 147 7.75 -19.51 0.60
C ASN A 147 8.42 -19.34 1.98
N GLY A 148 8.07 -18.29 2.72
CA GLY A 148 8.64 -17.97 4.04
C GLY A 148 9.83 -17.02 4.02
N SER A 149 10.51 -16.81 2.88
CA SER A 149 11.62 -15.86 2.79
C SER A 149 11.12 -14.43 2.60
N LEU A 150 11.57 -13.53 3.48
CA LEU A 150 11.34 -12.09 3.40
C LEU A 150 12.12 -11.49 2.22
N MET A 151 13.36 -11.93 1.98
CA MET A 151 14.19 -11.47 0.86
C MET A 151 13.53 -11.78 -0.49
N SER A 152 13.07 -13.02 -0.67
CA SER A 152 12.37 -13.40 -1.92
C SER A 152 11.08 -12.61 -2.13
N GLY A 153 10.37 -12.28 -1.04
CA GLY A 153 9.20 -11.40 -1.09
C GLY A 153 9.56 -9.98 -1.52
N PHE A 154 10.62 -9.43 -0.94
CA PHE A 154 11.14 -8.10 -1.28
C PHE A 154 11.54 -8.00 -2.75
N GLU A 155 12.33 -8.94 -3.25
CA GLU A 155 12.73 -9.01 -4.67
C GLU A 155 11.52 -9.10 -5.62
N ALA A 156 10.50 -9.86 -5.23
CA ALA A 156 9.27 -9.96 -6.02
C ALA A 156 8.51 -8.63 -6.07
N TYR A 157 8.44 -7.89 -4.97
CA TYR A 157 7.77 -6.58 -4.92
C TYR A 157 8.58 -5.47 -5.60
N GLU A 158 9.91 -5.49 -5.51
CA GLU A 158 10.78 -4.60 -6.30
C GLU A 158 10.51 -4.79 -7.81
N LYS A 159 10.34 -6.03 -8.26
CA LYS A 159 9.96 -6.30 -9.65
C LYS A 159 8.57 -5.74 -10.00
N LYS A 160 7.58 -5.87 -9.12
CA LYS A 160 6.24 -5.28 -9.33
C LYS A 160 6.31 -3.75 -9.40
N ALA A 161 7.11 -3.14 -8.51
CA ALA A 161 7.29 -1.71 -8.40
C ALA A 161 8.15 -1.08 -9.51
N SER A 162 8.77 -1.88 -10.39
CA SER A 162 9.45 -1.37 -11.60
C SER A 162 8.55 -0.54 -12.53
N LYS A 163 7.23 -0.66 -12.39
CA LYS A 163 6.23 0.13 -13.11
C LYS A 163 5.83 1.44 -12.42
N SER A 164 6.43 1.76 -11.27
CA SER A 164 6.07 2.93 -10.48
C SER A 164 6.27 4.25 -11.24
N CYS A 165 5.39 5.21 -10.97
CA CYS A 165 5.44 6.60 -11.43
C CYS A 165 5.45 7.62 -10.26
N MET A 166 5.54 7.13 -9.01
CA MET A 166 5.52 7.90 -7.76
C MET A 166 6.47 7.26 -6.75
N ASP A 167 7.04 8.06 -5.85
CA ASP A 167 7.85 7.56 -4.73
C ASP A 167 7.07 6.55 -3.89
N TYR A 168 7.78 5.52 -3.41
CA TYR A 168 7.18 4.47 -2.61
C TYR A 168 8.14 3.90 -1.56
N GLY A 169 7.59 3.18 -0.60
CA GLY A 169 8.35 2.35 0.33
C GLY A 169 7.62 1.04 0.63
N PHE A 170 8.21 0.22 1.50
CA PHE A 170 7.66 -1.09 1.86
C PHE A 170 7.58 -1.34 3.36
N HIS A 171 6.49 -1.97 3.77
CA HIS A 171 6.34 -2.73 5.00
C HIS A 171 6.59 -4.21 4.72
N MET A 172 7.13 -4.97 5.68
CA MET A 172 7.34 -6.42 5.51
C MET A 172 6.40 -7.25 6.40
N VAL A 173 5.65 -8.18 5.80
CA VAL A 173 4.74 -9.08 6.53
C VAL A 173 5.50 -10.24 7.17
N ILE A 174 5.24 -10.49 8.45
CA ILE A 174 5.76 -11.63 9.20
C ILE A 174 4.62 -12.63 9.45
N ARG A 175 4.73 -13.83 8.85
CA ARG A 175 3.72 -14.90 8.93
C ARG A 175 4.07 -16.04 9.89
N HIS A 176 5.33 -16.16 10.27
CA HIS A 176 5.84 -17.19 11.17
C HIS A 176 7.12 -16.70 11.83
N TRP A 177 7.69 -17.53 12.72
CA TRP A 177 8.93 -17.19 13.40
C TRP A 177 9.92 -18.35 13.44
N ASP A 178 11.12 -18.09 12.94
CA ASP A 178 12.32 -18.86 13.19
C ASP A 178 13.57 -17.96 13.14
N GLU A 179 14.75 -18.56 13.23
CA GLU A 179 16.02 -17.83 13.22
C GLU A 179 16.34 -17.23 11.84
N SER A 180 15.82 -17.81 10.75
CA SER A 180 16.01 -17.26 9.42
C SER A 180 15.23 -15.96 9.24
N VAL A 181 13.97 -15.92 9.67
CA VAL A 181 13.15 -14.71 9.70
C VAL A 181 13.82 -13.62 10.54
N SER A 182 14.36 -13.97 11.72
CA SER A 182 15.06 -13.02 12.58
C SER A 182 16.27 -12.36 11.90
N LYS A 183 17.04 -13.14 11.12
CA LYS A 183 18.19 -12.65 10.34
C LYS A 183 17.75 -11.81 9.15
N GLU A 184 16.77 -12.28 8.39
CA GLU A 184 16.25 -11.53 7.24
C GLU A 184 15.64 -10.19 7.67
N MET A 185 14.97 -10.11 8.83
CA MET A 185 14.51 -8.83 9.39
C MET A 185 15.66 -7.83 9.61
N GLU A 186 16.87 -8.30 9.93
CA GLU A 186 18.04 -7.43 10.06
C GLU A 186 18.49 -6.87 8.73
N ILE A 187 18.53 -7.73 7.71
CA ILE A 187 18.89 -7.37 6.33
C ILE A 187 17.88 -6.35 5.80
N MET A 188 16.58 -6.61 5.98
CA MET A 188 15.50 -5.68 5.63
C MET A 188 15.74 -4.27 6.19
N VAL A 189 16.14 -4.16 7.46
CA VAL A 189 16.38 -2.87 8.12
C VAL A 189 17.69 -2.23 7.68
N LYS A 190 18.80 -2.98 7.68
CA LYS A 190 20.14 -2.43 7.48
C LYS A 190 20.49 -2.19 6.01
N GLU A 191 19.96 -3.00 5.12
CA GLU A 191 20.36 -3.05 3.71
C GLU A 191 19.23 -2.61 2.77
N ASN A 192 17.97 -2.90 3.11
CA ASN A 192 16.83 -2.59 2.22
C ASN A 192 15.96 -1.40 2.67
N GLY A 193 16.31 -0.74 3.79
CA GLY A 193 15.60 0.44 4.27
C GLY A 193 14.19 0.20 4.84
N ILE A 194 13.81 -1.06 5.10
CA ILE A 194 12.50 -1.42 5.67
C ILE A 194 12.59 -1.39 7.19
N ASN A 195 11.87 -0.45 7.82
CA ASN A 195 11.89 -0.25 9.27
C ASN A 195 10.54 -0.58 9.95
N SER A 196 9.68 -1.35 9.28
CA SER A 196 8.33 -1.65 9.78
C SER A 196 7.84 -3.04 9.36
N PHE A 197 7.31 -3.78 10.32
CA PHE A 197 6.96 -5.20 10.18
C PHE A 197 5.52 -5.47 10.60
N LYS A 198 4.75 -6.11 9.73
CA LYS A 198 3.30 -6.34 9.89
C LYS A 198 3.00 -7.76 10.33
N PHE A 199 2.20 -7.88 11.39
CA PHE A 199 1.69 -9.12 11.93
C PHE A 199 0.16 -9.17 11.77
N PHE A 200 -0.39 -10.36 11.54
CA PHE A 200 -1.83 -10.57 11.46
C PHE A 200 -2.32 -11.37 12.66
N MET A 201 -3.30 -10.85 13.40
CA MET A 201 -3.97 -11.57 14.49
C MET A 201 -5.23 -12.30 14.00
N VAL A 202 -5.54 -12.15 12.72
CA VAL A 202 -6.67 -12.72 11.99
C VAL A 202 -6.18 -13.54 10.79
N TYR A 203 -7.11 -14.10 10.01
CA TYR A 203 -6.84 -15.00 8.88
C TYR A 203 -6.25 -16.33 9.36
N LYS A 204 -7.01 -16.99 10.24
CA LYS A 204 -6.67 -18.30 10.80
C LYS A 204 -6.36 -19.31 9.70
N GLY A 205 -5.21 -19.98 9.82
CA GLY A 205 -4.75 -20.98 8.86
C GLY A 205 -3.96 -20.44 7.66
N THR A 206 -3.82 -19.12 7.52
CA THR A 206 -3.07 -18.51 6.40
C THR A 206 -2.04 -17.48 6.86
N PHE A 207 -2.47 -16.39 7.51
CA PHE A 207 -1.59 -15.29 7.93
C PHE A 207 -1.51 -15.10 9.44
N MET A 208 -2.48 -15.64 10.18
CA MET A 208 -2.57 -15.47 11.62
C MET A 208 -1.31 -15.96 12.33
N VAL A 209 -0.73 -15.09 13.16
CA VAL A 209 0.32 -15.44 14.11
C VAL A 209 -0.26 -15.57 15.52
N ASP A 210 0.32 -16.45 16.33
CA ASP A 210 -0.01 -16.54 17.75
C ASP A 210 0.76 -15.48 18.56
N ASP A 211 0.38 -15.33 19.83
CA ASP A 211 1.02 -14.36 20.73
C ASP A 211 2.52 -14.66 20.93
N LYS A 212 2.95 -15.92 20.80
CA LYS A 212 4.37 -16.31 20.91
C LYS A 212 5.19 -15.75 19.76
N VAL A 213 4.71 -15.89 18.52
CA VAL A 213 5.32 -15.30 17.32
C VAL A 213 5.27 -13.77 17.42
N LEU A 214 4.14 -13.20 17.82
CA LEU A 214 3.98 -11.76 17.97
C LEU A 214 4.99 -11.17 18.98
N LEU A 215 5.15 -11.77 20.16
CA LEU A 215 6.12 -11.34 21.18
C LEU A 215 7.57 -11.42 20.68
N ARG A 216 7.92 -12.49 19.95
CA ARG A 216 9.26 -12.64 19.35
C ARG A 216 9.51 -11.58 18.28
N GLY A 217 8.53 -11.36 17.41
CA GLY A 217 8.56 -10.31 16.40
C GLY A 217 8.70 -8.91 17.00
N MET A 218 7.90 -8.58 18.02
CA MET A 218 8.00 -7.33 18.78
C MET A 218 9.37 -7.14 19.43
N LYS A 219 9.92 -8.20 20.06
CA LYS A 219 11.28 -8.17 20.62
C LYS A 219 12.32 -7.83 19.55
N ARG A 220 12.19 -8.43 18.36
CA ARG A 220 13.11 -8.21 17.25
C ARG A 220 12.98 -6.80 16.68
N CYS A 221 11.76 -6.33 16.45
CA CYS A 221 11.47 -4.96 16.00
C CYS A 221 12.16 -3.95 16.93
N LYS A 222 11.98 -4.08 18.24
CA LYS A 222 12.65 -3.25 19.24
C LYS A 222 14.18 -3.28 19.12
N SER A 223 14.78 -4.46 18.98
CA SER A 223 16.24 -4.59 18.86
C SER A 223 16.82 -3.95 17.60
N LEU A 224 15.99 -3.81 16.55
CA LEU A 224 16.37 -3.23 15.26
C LEU A 224 15.99 -1.74 15.14
N GLY A 225 15.29 -1.17 16.11
CA GLY A 225 14.70 0.16 15.98
C GLY A 225 13.55 0.24 14.97
N ALA A 226 12.90 -0.90 14.69
CA ALA A 226 11.80 -1.01 13.74
C ALA A 226 10.42 -0.96 14.43
N LEU A 227 9.39 -0.61 13.67
CA LEU A 227 8.01 -0.49 14.11
C LEU A 227 7.24 -1.81 13.91
N ALA A 228 6.65 -2.33 14.98
CA ALA A 228 5.70 -3.44 14.87
C ALA A 228 4.32 -2.90 14.49
N MET A 229 3.69 -3.52 13.49
CA MET A 229 2.35 -3.20 13.01
C MET A 229 1.42 -4.39 13.15
N VAL A 230 0.15 -4.19 13.49
CA VAL A 230 -0.81 -5.29 13.69
C VAL A 230 -2.12 -5.08 12.96
N HIS A 231 -2.57 -6.11 12.25
CA HIS A 231 -3.99 -6.29 11.90
C HIS A 231 -4.66 -6.92 13.10
N ALA A 232 -5.41 -6.12 13.85
CA ALA A 232 -5.92 -6.50 15.16
C ALA A 232 -7.40 -6.89 15.11
N GLU A 233 -7.69 -8.13 14.74
CA GLU A 233 -8.99 -8.78 14.98
C GLU A 233 -8.74 -10.16 15.61
N ASN A 234 -9.65 -10.65 16.44
CA ASN A 234 -9.52 -12.00 17.03
C ASN A 234 -9.77 -13.09 15.98
N GLY A 235 -8.70 -13.67 15.41
CA GLY A 235 -8.79 -14.63 14.32
C GLY A 235 -9.57 -15.91 14.63
N ASP A 236 -9.49 -16.41 15.87
CA ASP A 236 -10.25 -17.60 16.27
C ASP A 236 -11.75 -17.31 16.35
N ALA A 237 -12.13 -16.19 16.96
CA ALA A 237 -13.52 -15.78 17.08
C ALA A 237 -14.13 -15.37 15.73
N VAL A 238 -13.37 -14.71 14.85
CA VAL A 238 -13.80 -14.40 13.47
C VAL A 238 -14.06 -15.69 12.68
N PHE A 239 -13.17 -16.68 12.79
CA PHE A 239 -13.35 -17.96 12.11
C PHE A 239 -14.62 -18.69 12.59
N GLU A 240 -14.89 -18.67 13.88
CA GLU A 240 -16.12 -19.22 14.45
C GLU A 240 -17.36 -18.44 13.98
N GLY A 241 -17.31 -17.10 13.97
CA GLY A 241 -18.36 -16.25 13.45
C GLY A 241 -18.67 -16.53 11.98
N GLN A 242 -17.65 -16.77 11.14
CA GLN A 242 -17.81 -17.10 9.73
C GLN A 242 -18.54 -18.43 9.55
N LYS A 243 -18.15 -19.47 10.29
CA LYS A 243 -18.86 -20.76 10.27
C LYS A 243 -20.32 -20.60 10.65
N ARG A 244 -20.58 -19.88 11.75
CA ARG A 244 -21.94 -19.61 12.22
C ARG A 244 -22.79 -18.91 11.16
N MET A 245 -22.26 -17.90 10.45
CA MET A 245 -23.02 -17.22 9.39
C MET A 245 -23.38 -18.18 8.25
N ILE A 246 -22.44 -19.03 7.83
CA ILE A 246 -22.67 -20.05 6.79
C ILE A 246 -23.72 -21.08 7.24
N GLU A 247 -23.63 -21.57 8.47
CA GLU A 247 -24.59 -22.54 9.05
C GLU A 247 -26.00 -21.97 9.15
N LEU A 248 -26.12 -20.65 9.38
CA LEU A 248 -27.39 -19.92 9.37
C LEU A 248 -27.90 -19.61 7.95
N GLY A 249 -27.17 -20.01 6.91
CA GLY A 249 -27.53 -19.73 5.50
C GLY A 249 -27.26 -18.28 5.06
N ILE A 250 -26.54 -17.49 5.87
CA ILE A 250 -26.18 -16.10 5.56
C ILE A 250 -24.87 -16.10 4.76
N THR A 251 -24.99 -16.24 3.44
CA THR A 251 -23.85 -16.38 2.51
C THR A 251 -23.61 -15.15 1.63
N ILE A 252 -24.40 -14.10 1.82
CA ILE A 252 -24.28 -12.81 1.12
C ILE A 252 -23.40 -11.82 1.91
N PRO A 253 -22.95 -10.69 1.31
CA PRO A 253 -21.88 -9.86 1.88
C PRO A 253 -22.08 -9.36 3.31
N GLU A 254 -23.31 -9.16 3.77
CA GLU A 254 -23.55 -8.78 5.17
C GLU A 254 -23.10 -9.84 6.18
N GLY A 255 -23.08 -11.12 5.79
CA GLY A 255 -22.52 -12.20 6.60
C GLY A 255 -21.06 -11.95 6.94
N HIS A 256 -20.31 -11.26 6.06
CA HIS A 256 -18.94 -10.85 6.35
C HIS A 256 -18.87 -9.95 7.58
N ALA A 257 -19.64 -8.85 7.61
CA ALA A 257 -19.65 -7.91 8.73
C ALA A 257 -20.21 -8.55 10.00
N LEU A 258 -21.27 -9.35 9.89
CA LEU A 258 -21.90 -10.05 11.02
C LEU A 258 -20.97 -11.11 11.65
N SER A 259 -20.08 -11.72 10.87
CA SER A 259 -19.11 -12.69 11.37
C SER A 259 -18.00 -12.09 12.25
N ARG A 260 -17.82 -10.77 12.22
CA ARG A 260 -16.70 -10.06 12.86
C ARG A 260 -17.15 -8.77 13.56
N PRO A 261 -17.97 -8.86 14.61
CA PRO A 261 -18.46 -7.67 15.29
C PRO A 261 -17.30 -6.83 15.89
N PRO A 262 -17.47 -5.50 16.02
CA PRO A 262 -16.45 -4.57 16.52
C PRO A 262 -15.68 -5.00 17.78
N MET A 263 -16.36 -5.66 18.71
CA MET A 263 -15.74 -6.19 19.93
C MET A 263 -14.55 -7.12 19.68
N LEU A 264 -14.49 -7.81 18.53
CA LEU A 264 -13.37 -8.69 18.17
C LEU A 264 -12.14 -7.92 17.69
N GLU A 265 -12.34 -6.74 17.07
CA GLU A 265 -11.26 -5.81 16.75
C GLU A 265 -10.71 -5.17 18.04
N ALA A 266 -11.61 -4.78 18.95
CA ALA A 266 -11.23 -4.17 20.23
C ALA A 266 -10.45 -5.13 21.14
N GLU A 267 -10.88 -6.40 21.24
CA GLU A 267 -10.15 -7.42 22.01
C GLU A 267 -8.71 -7.57 21.52
N ALA A 268 -8.54 -7.81 20.21
CA ALA A 268 -7.23 -7.99 19.62
C ALA A 268 -6.38 -6.71 19.70
N THR A 269 -6.99 -5.54 19.53
CA THR A 269 -6.32 -4.23 19.69
C THR A 269 -5.77 -4.08 21.11
N MET A 270 -6.61 -4.27 22.12
CA MET A 270 -6.21 -4.25 23.53
C MET A 270 -5.10 -5.28 23.79
N ARG A 271 -5.25 -6.52 23.33
CA ARG A 271 -4.25 -7.58 23.55
C ARG A 271 -2.90 -7.20 22.95
N ALA A 272 -2.87 -6.75 21.69
CA ALA A 272 -1.64 -6.28 21.06
C ALA A 272 -0.99 -5.11 21.81
N ILE A 273 -1.78 -4.15 22.27
CA ILE A 273 -1.32 -3.03 23.11
C ILE A 273 -0.67 -3.55 24.38
N ARG A 274 -1.31 -4.48 25.11
CA ARG A 274 -0.76 -5.03 26.37
C ARG A 274 0.54 -5.78 26.15
N LEU A 275 0.63 -6.58 25.08
CA LEU A 275 1.85 -7.30 24.73
C LEU A 275 2.98 -6.34 24.33
N ALA A 276 2.68 -5.32 23.51
CA ALA A 276 3.66 -4.29 23.15
C ALA A 276 4.13 -3.50 24.38
N SER A 277 3.21 -3.20 25.31
CA SER A 277 3.54 -2.58 26.59
C SER A 277 4.46 -3.42 27.44
N PHE A 278 4.18 -4.72 27.58
CA PHE A 278 5.05 -5.65 28.27
C PHE A 278 6.46 -5.71 27.66
N MET A 279 6.54 -5.68 26.32
CA MET A 279 7.82 -5.68 25.58
C MET A 279 8.51 -4.32 25.56
N ASN A 280 7.83 -3.25 25.99
CA ASN A 280 8.27 -1.86 25.90
C ASN A 280 8.75 -1.53 24.47
N THR A 281 7.88 -1.75 23.48
CA THR A 281 8.11 -1.46 22.06
C THR A 281 6.99 -0.58 21.51
N PRO A 282 7.25 0.34 20.58
CA PRO A 282 6.17 1.03 19.87
C PRO A 282 5.32 0.02 19.06
N LEU A 283 4.04 0.32 18.94
CA LEU A 283 3.08 -0.45 18.15
C LEU A 283 2.28 0.49 17.25
N TYR A 284 2.01 0.00 16.04
CA TYR A 284 1.12 0.63 15.08
C TYR A 284 -0.10 -0.27 14.80
N VAL A 285 -1.29 0.17 15.20
CA VAL A 285 -2.54 -0.53 14.86
C VAL A 285 -3.03 -0.01 13.52
N VAL A 286 -3.02 -0.86 12.50
CA VAL A 286 -3.50 -0.48 11.16
C VAL A 286 -5.02 -0.51 11.09
N HIS A 287 -5.59 0.26 10.15
CA HIS A 287 -7.00 0.22 9.74
C HIS A 287 -7.96 0.04 10.93
N VAL A 288 -7.93 0.99 11.87
CA VAL A 288 -8.85 1.01 13.00
C VAL A 288 -10.24 1.38 12.47
N MET A 289 -11.21 0.45 12.59
CA MET A 289 -12.52 0.55 11.96
C MET A 289 -13.63 0.87 12.95
N CYS A 290 -13.45 0.57 14.24
CA CYS A 290 -14.49 0.74 15.24
C CYS A 290 -14.12 1.63 16.44
N ILE A 291 -15.16 2.17 17.07
CA ILE A 291 -15.04 3.01 18.27
C ILE A 291 -14.44 2.19 19.41
N ASP A 292 -14.86 0.93 19.59
CA ASP A 292 -14.36 0.06 20.65
C ASP A 292 -12.82 -0.09 20.59
N ALA A 293 -12.24 -0.32 19.41
CA ALA A 293 -10.79 -0.38 19.23
C ALA A 293 -10.12 1.00 19.42
N MET A 294 -10.75 2.07 18.94
CA MET A 294 -10.28 3.45 19.16
C MET A 294 -10.23 3.81 20.66
N GLU A 295 -11.21 3.36 21.45
CA GLU A 295 -11.25 3.57 22.88
C GLU A 295 -10.10 2.86 23.59
N GLU A 296 -9.76 1.62 23.19
CA GLU A 296 -8.61 0.90 23.72
C GLU A 296 -7.30 1.63 23.41
N ILE A 297 -7.14 2.14 22.19
CA ILE A 297 -6.00 2.98 21.80
C ILE A 297 -5.96 4.27 22.62
N ALA A 298 -7.09 4.94 22.81
CA ALA A 298 -7.18 6.19 23.57
C ALA A 298 -6.85 5.98 25.05
N LYS A 299 -7.31 4.89 25.67
CA LYS A 299 -6.97 4.48 27.03
C LYS A 299 -5.45 4.26 27.17
N ALA A 300 -4.85 3.56 26.21
CA ALA A 300 -3.42 3.25 26.21
C ALA A 300 -2.54 4.50 26.04
N ARG A 301 -2.94 5.45 25.19
CA ARG A 301 -2.21 6.73 25.02
C ARG A 301 -2.21 7.58 26.29
N LYS A 302 -3.30 7.54 27.07
CA LYS A 302 -3.39 8.26 28.35
C LYS A 302 -2.41 7.76 29.40
N THR A 303 -1.98 6.49 29.31
CA THR A 303 -0.99 5.92 30.25
C THR A 303 0.47 6.21 29.84
N GLY A 304 0.70 7.10 28.87
CA GLY A 304 2.05 7.58 28.49
C GLY A 304 2.85 6.61 27.63
N PHE A 305 2.21 5.57 27.09
CA PHE A 305 2.88 4.61 26.22
C PHE A 305 2.82 5.09 24.75
N TYR A 306 3.94 5.00 24.04
CA TYR A 306 4.07 5.48 22.66
C TYR A 306 3.38 4.52 21.67
N PHE A 307 2.25 4.96 21.13
CA PHE A 307 1.43 4.22 20.17
C PHE A 307 0.96 5.12 19.02
N THR A 308 1.01 4.58 17.79
CA THR A 308 0.49 5.23 16.58
C THR A 308 -0.59 4.33 15.96
N PHE A 309 -1.50 4.89 15.18
CA PHE A 309 -2.56 4.13 14.50
C PHE A 309 -2.94 4.79 13.17
N SER A 310 -3.61 4.06 12.28
CA SER A 310 -4.31 4.64 11.12
C SER A 310 -5.80 4.34 11.12
N ILE A 311 -6.54 5.28 10.56
CA ILE A 311 -7.94 5.12 10.14
C ILE A 311 -7.92 5.20 8.61
N LEU A 312 -8.59 4.28 7.92
CA LEU A 312 -8.67 4.32 6.46
C LEU A 312 -9.63 5.42 5.98
N SER A 313 -9.35 6.01 4.82
CA SER A 313 -10.09 7.14 4.26
C SER A 313 -11.58 6.82 4.04
N ASN A 314 -11.88 5.62 3.54
CA ASN A 314 -13.24 5.12 3.35
C ASN A 314 -14.06 5.15 4.65
N GLU A 315 -13.44 4.88 5.79
CA GLU A 315 -14.12 4.70 7.08
C GLU A 315 -14.37 6.01 7.83
N SER A 316 -13.52 7.01 7.60
CA SER A 316 -13.77 8.36 8.13
C SER A 316 -15.06 9.00 7.56
N ARG A 317 -15.63 8.41 6.49
CA ARG A 317 -16.76 8.97 5.73
C ARG A 317 -17.91 7.98 5.47
N MET A 318 -17.73 6.68 5.67
CA MET A 318 -18.76 5.66 5.40
C MET A 318 -19.14 4.89 6.67
N GLN A 319 -20.43 4.81 6.96
CA GLN A 319 -21.00 3.87 7.93
C GLN A 319 -21.78 2.79 7.18
N ILE A 320 -21.50 1.51 7.47
CA ILE A 320 -22.31 0.40 6.99
C ILE A 320 -23.60 0.35 7.83
N ASN A 321 -24.69 0.90 7.32
CA ASN A 321 -26.00 0.82 7.96
C ASN A 321 -26.78 -0.37 7.37
N ILE A 322 -26.86 -1.46 8.12
CA ILE A 322 -27.56 -2.69 7.74
C ILE A 322 -29.07 -2.47 7.89
N ARG A 323 -29.71 -1.85 6.90
CA ARG A 323 -31.18 -1.89 6.74
C ARG A 323 -31.53 -2.74 5.54
N HIS A 324 -32.19 -3.87 5.80
CA HIS A 324 -32.71 -4.81 4.80
C HIS A 324 -33.45 -4.08 3.68
N LYS A 325 -32.95 -4.21 2.44
CA LYS A 325 -33.74 -3.98 1.24
C LYS A 325 -33.53 -5.13 0.25
N PRO A 326 -34.60 -5.65 -0.38
CA PRO A 326 -34.56 -6.92 -1.12
C PRO A 326 -33.85 -6.86 -2.47
N ASP A 327 -33.62 -5.66 -3.02
CA ASP A 327 -33.02 -5.46 -4.34
C ASP A 327 -31.97 -4.33 -4.27
N PHE A 328 -30.70 -4.59 -3.93
CA PHE A 328 -29.69 -3.51 -4.00
C PHE A 328 -28.26 -4.00 -4.28
N PHE A 329 -27.82 -3.79 -5.53
CA PHE A 329 -26.42 -3.52 -5.88
C PHE A 329 -25.96 -2.26 -5.13
N PHE A 330 -24.83 -2.32 -4.43
CA PHE A 330 -24.22 -1.26 -3.61
C PHE A 330 -24.68 0.18 -3.93
N ARG A 331 -25.53 0.75 -3.07
CA ARG A 331 -25.79 2.20 -3.05
C ARG A 331 -25.35 2.77 -1.71
N PHE A 332 -24.15 3.31 -1.73
CA PHE A 332 -23.50 4.02 -0.64
C PHE A 332 -24.24 5.34 -0.34
N TYR A 333 -24.59 5.60 0.93
CA TYR A 333 -25.16 6.89 1.34
C TYR A 333 -24.08 7.79 1.92
N ARG A 334 -23.92 8.98 1.31
CA ARG A 334 -23.15 10.10 1.86
C ARG A 334 -24.06 10.88 2.81
N GLU A 335 -23.77 10.86 4.10
CA GLU A 335 -24.49 11.70 5.05
C GLU A 335 -24.11 13.17 4.77
N LYS A 336 -25.08 13.96 4.29
CA LYS A 336 -24.92 15.42 4.23
C LYS A 336 -24.99 15.92 5.67
N ARG A 337 -23.87 16.31 6.26
CA ARG A 337 -23.87 17.16 7.46
C ARG A 337 -24.52 18.50 7.07
N LEU A 338 -25.63 18.83 7.73
CA LEU A 338 -26.21 20.17 7.79
C LEU A 338 -25.36 21.05 8.71
#